data_AF-A0A348MX42-F1
#
_entry.id   AF-A0A348MX42-F1
#
_cell.length_a   1.000
_cell.length_b   1.000
_cell.length_c   1.000
_cell.angle_alpha   90.00
_cell.angle_beta   90.00
_cell.angle_gamma   90.00
#
_symmetry.space_group_name_H-M   'P 1'
#
loop_
_entity.id
_entity.type
_entity.pdbx_description
1 polymer ?
#
loop_
_entity_poly.entity_id
_entity_poly.type
_entity_poly.pdbx_seq_one_letter_code
_entity_poly.pdbx_strand_id
1 'polypeptide(L)'
;MVDQGEQKIFMSTKDTLVRSYMAGAILALAAFFAITVITQTGNALLGAVLFPVGFIMLYLMKYDLLTGVFTIVPLAVIDKRPGCTVKGMLRNWGLVFCGNLGGALTTAFFASFILTYGYQIDGG
;
A
#
# COMPACT_ATOMS: atom_id res chain seq x y z
N MET A 1 11.14 17.18 0.28
CA MET A 1 9.99 16.50 -0.36
C MET A 1 10.26 16.22 -1.83
N VAL A 2 10.70 17.22 -2.60
CA VAL A 2 11.13 17.06 -4.00
C VAL A 2 12.20 15.96 -4.17
N ASP A 3 13.25 15.95 -3.33
CA ASP A 3 14.33 14.95 -3.44
C ASP A 3 13.83 13.51 -3.19
N GLN A 4 12.79 13.35 -2.37
CA GLN A 4 12.17 12.04 -2.16
C GLN A 4 11.42 11.58 -3.41
N GLY A 5 10.71 12.49 -4.09
CA GLY A 5 10.07 12.21 -5.37
C GLY A 5 11.06 11.78 -6.44
N GLU A 6 12.21 12.47 -6.52
CA GLU A 6 13.32 12.15 -7.42
C GLU A 6 13.86 10.73 -7.15
N GLN A 7 14.13 10.40 -5.89
CA GLN A 7 14.58 9.07 -5.49
C GLN A 7 13.61 7.94 -5.91
N LYS A 8 12.30 8.20 -5.89
CA LYS A 8 11.29 7.21 -6.34
C LYS A 8 11.29 7.01 -7.85
N ILE A 9 11.55 8.06 -8.64
CA ILE A 9 11.63 7.94 -10.11
C ILE A 9 12.81 7.05 -10.52
N PHE A 10 13.95 7.22 -9.87
CA PHE A 10 15.18 6.47 -10.17
C PHE A 10 15.28 5.11 -9.49
N MET A 11 14.28 4.74 -8.68
CA MET A 11 14.27 3.45 -7.99
C MET A 11 14.21 2.28 -9.00
N SER A 12 14.94 1.21 -8.68
CA SER A 12 14.95 -0.01 -9.46
C SER A 12 13.55 -0.63 -9.50
N THR A 13 13.21 -1.31 -10.60
CA THR A 13 11.90 -1.97 -10.74
C THR A 13 11.69 -3.00 -9.63
N LYS A 14 12.73 -3.76 -9.28
CA LYS A 14 12.69 -4.78 -8.22
C LYS A 14 12.37 -4.15 -6.87
N ASP A 15 13.10 -3.11 -6.48
CA ASP A 15 12.90 -2.47 -5.18
C ASP A 15 11.53 -1.79 -5.11
N THR A 16 11.09 -1.16 -6.20
CA THR A 16 9.76 -0.54 -6.30
C THR A 16 8.67 -1.58 -6.09
N LEU A 17 8.74 -2.71 -6.78
CA LEU A 17 7.74 -3.79 -6.67
C LEU A 17 7.74 -4.43 -5.30
N VAL A 18 8.90 -4.75 -4.72
CA VAL A 18 8.97 -5.36 -3.37
C VAL A 18 8.40 -4.41 -2.32
N ARG A 19 8.82 -3.14 -2.33
CA ARG A 19 8.36 -2.13 -1.36
C ARG A 19 6.86 -1.87 -1.49
N SER A 20 6.35 -1.78 -2.71
CA SER A 20 4.91 -1.54 -2.95
C SER A 20 4.05 -2.77 -2.69
N TYR A 21 4.55 -3.98 -2.98
CA TYR A 21 3.87 -5.21 -2.63
C TYR A 21 3.67 -5.34 -1.12
N MET A 22 4.74 -5.13 -0.35
CA MET A 22 4.65 -5.16 1.11
C MET A 22 3.72 -4.06 1.65
N ALA A 23 3.70 -2.87 1.01
CA ALA A 23 2.77 -1.82 1.38
C ALA A 23 1.31 -2.25 1.24
N GLY A 24 0.96 -2.83 0.09
CA GLY A 24 -0.37 -3.34 -0.18
C GLY A 24 -0.80 -4.44 0.78
N ALA A 25 0.11 -5.39 1.04
CA ALA A 25 -0.16 -6.52 1.93
C ALA A 25 -0.45 -6.08 3.38
N ILE A 26 0.36 -5.15 3.92
CA ILE A 26 0.20 -4.62 5.28
C ILE A 26 -1.08 -3.79 5.40
N LEU A 27 -1.36 -2.92 4.42
CA LEU A 27 -2.55 -2.08 4.48
C LEU A 27 -3.84 -2.89 4.35
N ALA A 28 -3.84 -3.93 3.52
CA ALA A 28 -4.96 -4.87 3.44
C ALA A 28 -5.17 -5.64 4.76
N LEU A 29 -4.09 -6.04 5.43
CA LEU A 29 -4.18 -6.68 6.74
C LEU A 29 -4.72 -5.71 7.81
N ALA A 30 -4.30 -4.45 7.80
CA ALA A 30 -4.82 -3.42 8.69
C ALA A 30 -6.32 -3.13 8.43
N ALA A 31 -6.75 -3.15 7.17
CA ALA A 31 -8.16 -3.05 6.81
C ALA A 31 -8.97 -4.24 7.35
N PHE A 32 -8.47 -5.46 7.13
CA PHE A 32 -9.09 -6.67 7.66
C PHE A 32 -9.21 -6.65 9.20
N PHE A 33 -8.16 -6.22 9.89
CA PHE A 33 -8.17 -6.02 11.34
C PHE A 33 -9.22 -4.99 11.78
N ALA A 34 -9.27 -3.83 11.14
CA ALA A 34 -10.24 -2.79 11.47
C ALA A 34 -11.69 -3.26 11.25
N ILE A 35 -11.96 -3.96 10.14
CA ILE A 35 -13.28 -4.55 9.86
C ILE A 35 -13.64 -5.56 10.96
N THR A 36 -12.70 -6.42 11.36
CA THR A 36 -12.91 -7.39 12.44
C THR A 36 -13.28 -6.72 13.76
N VAL A 37 -12.63 -5.60 14.12
CA VAL A 37 -13.00 -4.84 15.32
C VAL A 37 -14.43 -4.31 15.20
N ILE A 38 -14.80 -3.77 14.04
CA ILE A 38 -16.15 -3.23 13.80
C ILE A 38 -17.20 -4.32 13.92
N THR A 39 -16.98 -5.49 13.30
CA THR A 39 -17.95 -6.59 13.32
C THR A 39 -18.09 -7.20 14.70
N GLN A 40 -17.00 -7.32 15.46
CA GLN A 40 -17.03 -7.91 16.81
C GLN A 40 -17.55 -6.97 17.90
N THR A 41 -17.35 -5.64 17.75
CA THR A 41 -17.75 -4.66 18.77
C THR A 41 -19.03 -3.90 18.42
N GLY A 42 -19.45 -3.92 17.15
CA GLY A 42 -20.50 -3.06 16.63
C GLY A 42 -20.13 -1.57 16.58
N ASN A 43 -18.88 -1.21 16.87
CA ASN A 43 -18.45 0.19 16.99
C ASN A 43 -17.49 0.61 15.88
N ALA A 44 -18.01 1.40 14.93
CA ALA A 44 -17.23 1.96 13.82
C ALA A 44 -16.06 2.85 14.27
N LEU A 45 -16.20 3.57 15.40
CA LEU A 45 -15.16 4.45 15.91
C LEU A 45 -13.92 3.68 16.34
N LEU A 46 -14.10 2.52 16.99
CA LEU A 46 -12.97 1.69 17.41
C LEU A 46 -12.17 1.17 16.21
N GLY A 47 -12.85 0.71 15.17
CA GLY A 47 -12.19 0.31 13.91
C GLY A 47 -11.44 1.48 13.26
N ALA A 48 -12.05 2.65 13.19
CA ALA A 48 -11.45 3.84 12.60
C ALA A 48 -10.20 4.32 13.35
N VAL A 49 -10.20 4.26 14.69
CA VAL A 49 -9.04 4.64 15.53
C VAL A 49 -7.89 3.63 15.40
N LEU A 50 -8.20 2.36 15.15
CA LEU A 50 -7.20 1.29 15.07
C LEU A 50 -6.62 1.09 13.65
N PHE A 51 -7.37 1.40 12.60
CA PHE A 51 -6.93 1.31 11.21
C PHE A 51 -5.57 2.00 10.91
N PRO A 52 -5.24 3.18 11.48
CA PRO A 52 -3.95 3.85 11.28
C PRO A 52 -2.71 3.02 11.63
N VAL A 53 -2.83 1.91 12.37
CA VAL A 53 -1.72 0.98 12.61
C VAL A 53 -1.05 0.55 11.30
N GLY A 54 -1.83 0.35 10.24
CA GLY A 54 -1.29 0.02 8.92
C GLY A 54 -0.39 1.12 8.39
N PHE A 55 -0.84 2.37 8.40
CA PHE A 55 -0.06 3.53 7.94
C PHE A 55 1.20 3.76 8.77
N ILE A 56 1.15 3.56 10.09
CA ILE A 56 2.34 3.64 10.95
C ILE A 56 3.38 2.62 10.51
N MET A 57 2.97 1.37 10.26
CA MET A 57 3.87 0.33 9.76
C MET A 57 4.48 0.69 8.41
N LEU A 58 3.68 1.21 7.47
CA LEU A 58 4.17 1.67 6.16
C LEU A 58 5.26 2.74 6.30
N TYR A 59 5.05 3.70 7.20
CA TYR A 59 6.01 4.78 7.46
C TYR A 59 7.31 4.25 8.07
N LEU A 60 7.22 3.41 9.11
CA LEU A 60 8.40 2.85 9.80
C LEU A 60 9.25 1.97 8.87
N MET A 61 8.60 1.17 8.02
CA MET A 61 9.28 0.27 7.07
C MET A 61 9.67 0.98 5.77
N LYS A 62 9.28 2.25 5.60
CA LYS A 62 9.52 3.07 4.40
C LYS A 62 9.00 2.41 3.12
N TYR A 63 7.83 1.79 3.20
CA TYR A 63 7.18 1.16 2.06
C TYR A 63 6.43 2.15 1.18
N ASP A 64 6.29 1.79 -0.09
CA ASP A 64 5.77 2.70 -1.11
C ASP A 64 4.30 2.44 -1.37
N LEU A 65 3.48 3.35 -0.85
CA LEU A 65 2.05 3.39 -1.12
C LEU A 65 1.76 4.33 -2.30
N LEU A 66 0.86 3.92 -3.19
CA LEU A 66 0.51 4.67 -4.39
C LEU A 66 0.06 6.10 -4.08
N THR A 67 -0.83 6.24 -3.09
CA THR A 67 -1.32 7.54 -2.65
C THR A 67 -0.22 8.41 -2.06
N GLY A 68 0.80 7.80 -1.44
CA GLY A 68 2.00 8.50 -0.97
C GLY A 68 2.83 9.02 -2.15
N VAL A 69 3.14 8.17 -3.13
CA VAL A 69 3.93 8.58 -4.30
C VAL A 69 3.20 9.57 -5.22
N PHE A 70 1.87 9.62 -5.20
CA PHE A 70 1.09 10.68 -5.84
C PHE A 70 1.38 12.07 -5.30
N THR A 71 1.81 12.19 -4.03
CA THR A 71 2.10 13.50 -3.45
C THR A 71 3.54 13.93 -3.71
N ILE A 72 4.51 13.01 -3.66
CA ILE A 72 5.94 13.37 -3.73
C ILE A 72 6.52 13.32 -5.14
N VAL A 73 6.08 12.40 -6.02
CA VAL A 73 6.68 12.21 -7.35
C VAL A 73 6.36 13.36 -8.31
N PRO A 74 5.11 13.88 -8.38
CA PRO A 74 4.81 15.04 -9.23
C PRO A 74 5.64 16.27 -8.88
N LEU A 75 5.97 16.47 -7.60
CA LEU A 75 6.78 17.61 -7.16
C LEU A 75 8.18 17.58 -7.81
N ALA A 76 8.80 16.41 -7.97
CA ALA A 76 10.09 16.28 -8.66
C ALA A 76 10.01 16.60 -10.16
N VAL A 77 8.87 16.28 -10.79
CA VAL A 77 8.63 16.62 -12.21
C VAL A 77 8.34 18.11 -12.39
N ILE A 78 7.52 18.70 -11.50
CA ILE A 78 7.16 20.12 -11.53
C ILE A 78 8.39 21.00 -11.24
N ASP A 79 9.25 20.57 -10.30
CA ASP A 79 10.54 21.23 -9.99
C ASP A 79 11.59 21.06 -11.11
N LYS A 80 11.26 20.32 -12.19
CA LYS A 80 12.15 20.05 -13.34
C LYS A 80 13.50 19.47 -12.93
N ARG A 81 13.49 18.55 -11.95
CA ARG A 81 14.72 17.88 -11.51
C ARG A 81 15.40 17.15 -12.68
N PRO A 82 16.74 17.16 -12.76
CA PRO A 82 17.46 16.49 -13.84
C PRO A 82 17.03 15.02 -13.99
N GLY A 83 16.56 14.65 -15.18
CA GLY A 83 16.11 13.28 -15.48
C GLY A 83 14.72 12.90 -14.94
N CYS A 84 14.05 13.76 -14.16
CA CYS A 84 12.68 13.55 -13.72
C CYS A 84 11.69 13.89 -14.84
N THR A 85 11.13 12.86 -15.47
CA THR A 85 10.18 13.01 -16.59
C THR A 85 8.79 12.53 -16.21
N VAL A 86 7.76 13.04 -16.90
CA VAL A 86 6.39 12.53 -16.80
C VAL A 86 6.32 11.02 -17.07
N LYS A 87 7.13 10.52 -18.03
CA LYS A 87 7.25 9.09 -18.31
C LYS A 87 7.81 8.31 -17.11
N GLY A 88 8.82 8.85 -16.42
CA GLY A 88 9.38 8.29 -15.19
C GLY A 88 8.36 8.23 -14.05
N MET A 89 7.57 9.29 -13.89
CA MET A 89 6.46 9.35 -12.93
C MET A 89 5.40 8.28 -13.23
N LEU A 90 4.92 8.18 -14.47
CA LEU A 90 3.92 7.18 -14.87
C LEU A 90 4.44 5.75 -14.69
N ARG A 91 5.72 5.49 -15.00
CA ARG A 91 6.36 4.20 -14.70
C ARG A 91 6.33 3.90 -13.20
N ASN A 92 6.75 4.85 -12.36
CA ASN A 92 6.76 4.64 -10.91
C ASN A 92 5.34 4.36 -10.40
N TRP A 93 4.36 5.16 -10.79
CA TRP A 93 2.96 4.96 -10.40
C TRP A 93 2.41 3.61 -10.84
N GLY A 94 2.64 3.22 -12.09
CA GLY A 94 2.20 1.92 -12.59
C GLY A 94 2.82 0.75 -11.81
N LEU A 95 4.12 0.81 -11.53
CA LEU A 95 4.79 -0.23 -10.74
C LEU A 95 4.27 -0.28 -9.30
N VAL A 96 4.12 0.87 -8.64
CA VAL A 96 3.61 0.93 -7.26
C VAL A 96 2.17 0.46 -7.19
N PHE A 97 1.32 0.82 -8.15
CA PHE A 97 -0.05 0.33 -8.24
C PHE A 97 -0.10 -1.19 -8.38
N CYS A 98 0.65 -1.76 -9.33
CA CYS A 98 0.70 -3.20 -9.52
C CYS A 98 1.19 -3.94 -8.26
N GLY A 99 2.21 -3.41 -7.58
CA GLY A 99 2.67 -3.96 -6.31
C GLY A 99 1.62 -3.87 -5.21
N ASN A 100 1.05 -2.69 -4.97
CA ASN A 100 0.01 -2.50 -3.97
C ASN A 100 -1.19 -3.43 -4.19
N LEU A 101 -1.65 -3.53 -5.45
CA LEU A 101 -2.75 -4.42 -5.82
C LEU A 101 -2.39 -5.88 -5.59
N GLY A 102 -1.21 -6.32 -6.02
CA GLY A 102 -0.75 -7.70 -5.84
C GLY A 102 -0.64 -8.08 -4.36
N GLY A 103 -0.08 -7.19 -3.53
CA GLY A 103 0.02 -7.40 -2.09
C GLY A 103 -1.35 -7.48 -1.43
N ALA A 104 -2.25 -6.56 -1.77
CA ALA A 104 -3.60 -6.54 -1.22
C ALA A 104 -4.42 -7.77 -1.60
N LEU A 105 -4.39 -8.18 -2.87
CA LEU A 105 -5.07 -9.39 -3.36
C LEU A 105 -4.53 -10.66 -2.68
N THR A 106 -3.21 -10.73 -2.48
CA THR A 106 -2.61 -11.89 -1.79
C THR A 106 -3.08 -11.98 -0.35
N THR A 107 -3.05 -10.87 0.40
CA THR A 107 -3.56 -10.83 1.77
C THR A 107 -5.05 -11.16 1.83
N ALA A 108 -5.86 -10.59 0.94
CA ALA A 108 -7.30 -10.86 0.88
C ALA A 108 -7.59 -12.34 0.58
N PHE A 109 -6.86 -12.93 -0.37
CA PHE A 109 -6.96 -14.36 -0.69
C PHE A 109 -6.61 -15.22 0.53
N PHE A 110 -5.49 -14.95 1.21
CA PHE A 110 -5.12 -15.73 2.40
C PHE A 110 -6.13 -15.55 3.53
N ALA A 111 -6.60 -14.33 3.80
CA ALA A 111 -7.62 -14.08 4.81
C ALA A 111 -8.90 -14.88 4.50
N SER A 112 -9.39 -14.82 3.26
CA SER A 112 -10.57 -15.57 2.82
C SER A 112 -10.36 -17.08 2.92
N PHE A 113 -9.21 -17.60 2.46
CA PHE A 113 -8.90 -19.02 2.48
C PHE A 113 -8.79 -19.56 3.91
N ILE A 114 -8.14 -18.82 4.81
CA ILE A 114 -7.93 -19.23 6.20
C ILE A 114 -9.25 -19.23 6.98
N LEU A 115 -10.06 -18.17 6.86
CA LEU A 115 -11.33 -18.07 7.59
C LEU A 115 -12.35 -19.13 7.15
N THR A 116 -12.31 -19.53 5.89
CA THR A 116 -13.22 -20.53 5.32
C THR A 116 -12.70 -21.97 5.44
N TYR A 117 -11.56 -22.19 6.11
CA TYR A 117 -10.87 -23.48 6.17
C TYR A 117 -10.67 -24.12 4.78
N GLY A 118 -10.24 -23.31 3.81
CA GLY A 118 -10.12 -23.73 2.42
C GLY A 118 -11.47 -23.87 1.72
N TYR A 119 -12.37 -22.92 1.95
CA TYR A 119 -13.72 -22.87 1.36
C TYR A 119 -14.62 -24.05 1.72
N GLN A 120 -14.38 -24.68 2.87
CA GLN A 120 -15.22 -25.76 3.41
C GLN A 120 -16.38 -25.24 4.26
N ILE A 121 -16.22 -24.05 4.84
CA ILE A 121 -17.25 -23.34 5.59
C ILE A 121 -17.39 -21.92 5.08
N ASP A 122 -18.49 -21.27 5.43
CA ASP A 122 -18.66 -19.83 5.22
C ASP A 122 -17.62 -19.04 6.02
N GLY A 123 -17.17 -17.90 5.49
CA GLY A 123 -16.01 -17.15 5.98
C GLY A 123 -16.23 -16.34 7.26
N GLY A 124 -17.26 -16.68 8.04
CA GLY A 124 -17.83 -15.85 9.10
C GLY A 124 -19.19 -15.28 8.72
#